data_AF-A0AAD9MXY7-F1
#
_entry.id   AF-A0AAD9MXY7-F1
#
_cell.length_a   1.000
_cell.length_b   1.000
_cell.length_c   1.000
_cell.angle_alpha   90.00
_cell.angle_beta   90.00
_cell.angle_gamma   90.00
#
_symmetry.space_group_name_H-M   'P 1'
#
loop_
_entity.id
_entity.type
_entity.pdbx_description
1 polymer ?
#
loop_
_entity_poly.entity_id
_entity_poly.type
_entity_poly.pdbx_seq_one_letter_code
_entity_poly.pdbx_strand_id
1 'polypeptide(L)'
;MVIADAQSPDYFETLENLRDIKTVFYEDSVSSIAHYLRNEYYDYMSNDCRLLEKNSKSGNFLGRKTYGSGCRESFKETWCGHTLADVALDVGLPVLEGIPFKRDGQRIVTFIHIIQDAVSFRDGDVYFGRVKIIPQRCKRNLAKSCPKPLTGIPRYKAVFTITQYWGNGFYHSTLEDLPRISPYLGFLRQNRHIRIHVPAKMIYFSLLGIDNSRLITEPVIHADILYMPAGGPCGNSPVFTTQVLAGVLTGAIDESHSDSTEADTIVLIKRSKRRWFADHDGILRMLRARASEFKLRVDVFADNPLPGIDKTINIFNRALVVIAPHGAGEANLIFSQPGTLLIEGLCYDYENKTNLCYRNMAQTLGLRYYGLIYPYQCMNITVEQIERALLEYLKQMFQ
;
A
#
# COMPACT_ATOMS: atom_id res chain seq x y z
N MET A 1 -6.63 -24.76 -21.39
CA MET A 1 -6.30 -23.39 -20.94
C MET A 1 -5.11 -23.49 -20.02
N VAL A 2 -4.05 -22.74 -20.29
CA VAL A 2 -2.86 -22.63 -19.45
C VAL A 2 -3.12 -21.53 -18.43
N ILE A 3 -2.69 -21.70 -17.18
CA ILE A 3 -2.79 -20.68 -16.13
C ILE A 3 -1.38 -20.32 -15.69
N ALA A 4 -0.98 -19.06 -15.86
CA ALA A 4 0.22 -18.50 -15.28
C ALA A 4 -0.19 -17.74 -14.01
N ASP A 5 -0.02 -18.37 -12.83
CA ASP A 5 -0.31 -17.76 -11.53
C ASP A 5 0.98 -17.17 -10.93
N ALA A 6 0.99 -15.87 -10.64
CA ALA A 6 2.16 -15.18 -10.07
C ALA A 6 2.49 -15.64 -8.64
N GLN A 7 1.69 -16.50 -8.02
CA GLN A 7 2.04 -17.19 -6.78
C GLN A 7 2.63 -18.60 -7.00
N SER A 8 2.80 -19.02 -8.25
CA SER A 8 3.40 -20.30 -8.64
C SER A 8 4.89 -20.13 -8.97
N PRO A 9 5.77 -21.08 -8.59
CA PRO A 9 7.20 -21.00 -8.88
C PRO A 9 7.52 -21.06 -10.39
N ASP A 10 6.65 -21.66 -11.20
CA ASP A 10 6.77 -21.79 -12.66
C ASP A 10 6.15 -20.61 -13.44
N TYR A 11 5.82 -19.50 -12.77
CA TYR A 11 5.12 -18.37 -13.38
C TYR A 11 5.83 -17.82 -14.62
N PHE A 12 7.13 -17.49 -14.50
CA PHE A 12 7.87 -16.93 -15.63
C PHE A 12 8.17 -17.98 -16.70
N GLU A 13 8.51 -19.22 -16.30
CA GLU A 13 8.69 -20.33 -17.25
C GLU A 13 7.45 -20.55 -18.11
N THR A 14 6.26 -20.48 -17.51
CA THR A 14 4.99 -20.58 -18.22
C THR A 14 4.82 -19.47 -19.26
N LEU A 15 5.27 -18.26 -18.96
CA LEU A 15 5.12 -17.08 -19.83
C LEU A 15 6.21 -16.98 -20.91
N GLU A 16 7.46 -17.32 -20.61
CA GLU A 16 8.60 -17.22 -21.53
C GLU A 16 8.47 -18.18 -22.73
N ASN A 17 7.70 -19.27 -22.56
CA ASN A 17 7.37 -20.20 -23.64
C ASN A 17 6.34 -19.64 -24.64
N LEU A 18 5.78 -18.45 -24.41
CA LEU A 18 4.73 -17.84 -25.24
C LEU A 18 5.29 -16.69 -26.09
N ARG A 19 5.33 -16.88 -27.41
CA ARG A 19 5.96 -15.93 -28.36
C ARG A 19 5.38 -14.51 -28.34
N ASP A 20 4.10 -14.37 -28.00
CA ASP A 20 3.37 -13.10 -28.04
C ASP A 20 3.36 -12.35 -26.69
N ILE A 21 4.11 -12.87 -25.71
CA ILE A 21 4.32 -12.24 -24.41
C ILE A 21 5.81 -11.92 -24.27
N LYS A 22 6.12 -10.64 -24.13
CA LYS A 22 7.46 -10.19 -23.77
C LYS A 22 7.46 -9.67 -22.34
N THR A 23 8.31 -10.23 -21.49
CA THR A 23 8.56 -9.69 -20.15
C THR A 23 9.78 -8.78 -20.19
N VAL A 24 9.63 -7.55 -19.70
CA VAL A 24 10.74 -6.62 -19.47
C VAL A 24 10.96 -6.55 -17.96
N PHE A 25 12.15 -6.95 -17.53
CA PHE A 25 12.56 -6.89 -16.13
C PHE A 25 13.25 -5.56 -15.85
N TYR A 26 12.96 -4.97 -14.70
CA TYR A 26 13.76 -3.87 -14.17
C TYR A 26 14.77 -4.48 -13.19
N GLU A 27 15.98 -4.66 -13.70
CA GLU A 27 17.11 -5.25 -12.99
C GLU A 27 17.99 -4.12 -12.46
N ASP A 28 18.27 -4.13 -11.16
CA ASP A 28 19.10 -3.10 -10.56
C ASP A 28 19.78 -3.58 -9.28
N SER A 29 20.79 -2.84 -8.82
CA SER A 29 21.44 -3.09 -7.53
C SER A 29 20.69 -2.39 -6.39
N VAL A 30 20.75 -2.93 -5.17
CA VAL A 30 20.19 -2.26 -3.98
C VAL A 30 20.78 -0.86 -3.81
N SER A 31 22.08 -0.69 -4.08
CA SER A 31 22.73 0.61 -4.06
C SER A 31 22.18 1.59 -5.09
N SER A 32 21.82 1.13 -6.29
CA SER A 32 21.29 1.99 -7.35
C SER A 32 19.88 2.48 -7.06
N ILE A 33 19.07 1.67 -6.35
CA ILE A 33 17.69 2.05 -5.99
C ILE A 33 17.60 2.69 -4.60
N ALA A 34 18.71 2.79 -3.87
CA ALA A 34 18.73 3.25 -2.49
C ALA A 34 18.14 4.66 -2.32
N HIS A 35 18.27 5.54 -3.32
CA HIS A 35 17.68 6.89 -3.26
C HIS A 35 16.14 6.90 -3.37
N TYR A 36 15.53 5.81 -3.82
CA TYR A 36 14.08 5.62 -3.75
C TYR A 36 13.64 4.97 -2.44
N LEU A 37 14.57 4.37 -1.69
CA LEU A 37 14.28 3.65 -0.47
C LEU A 37 14.41 4.57 0.77
N ARG A 38 13.66 4.27 1.82
CA ARG A 38 13.87 4.88 3.14
C ARG A 38 15.16 4.33 3.74
N ASN A 39 15.83 5.19 4.51
CA ASN A 39 17.09 4.84 5.19
C ASN A 39 16.85 4.04 6.47
N GLU A 40 15.72 4.26 7.13
CA GLU A 40 15.38 3.65 8.42
C GLU A 40 14.02 2.96 8.38
N TYR A 41 13.99 1.79 9.02
CA TYR A 41 12.81 0.98 9.27
C TYR A 41 12.79 0.64 10.76
N TYR A 42 11.62 0.33 11.29
CA TYR A 42 11.44 0.17 12.74
C TYR A 42 10.75 -1.14 13.05
N ASP A 43 11.19 -1.77 14.14
CA ASP A 43 10.36 -2.75 14.83
C ASP A 43 8.99 -2.13 15.16
N TYR A 44 7.94 -2.95 15.17
CA TYR A 44 6.59 -2.47 15.47
C TYR A 44 6.20 -2.82 16.90
N MET A 45 5.15 -2.18 17.38
CA MET A 45 4.70 -2.32 18.76
C MET A 45 3.23 -2.74 18.85
N SER A 46 2.87 -3.25 20.02
CA SER A 46 1.48 -3.53 20.38
C SER A 46 1.31 -3.44 21.88
N ASN A 47 0.10 -3.14 22.34
CA ASN A 47 -0.27 -3.33 23.75
C ASN A 47 -0.31 -4.82 24.14
N ASP A 48 -0.41 -5.72 23.15
CA ASP A 48 -0.27 -7.17 23.33
C ASP A 48 0.33 -7.79 22.05
N CYS A 49 1.65 -7.99 22.03
CA CYS A 49 2.35 -8.55 20.87
C CYS A 49 1.96 -10.00 20.60
N ARG A 50 1.70 -10.78 21.65
CA ARG A 50 1.32 -12.20 21.50
C ARG A 50 -0.05 -12.32 20.84
N LEU A 51 -1.02 -11.53 21.28
CA LEU A 51 -2.35 -11.49 20.69
C LEU A 51 -2.31 -10.95 19.27
N LEU A 52 -1.53 -9.88 19.03
CA LEU A 52 -1.35 -9.32 17.70
C LEU A 52 -0.81 -10.36 16.71
N GLU A 53 0.26 -11.07 17.05
CA GLU A 53 0.85 -12.06 16.16
C GLU A 53 -0.04 -13.28 15.92
N LYS A 54 -0.76 -13.73 16.97
CA LYS A 54 -1.58 -14.94 16.91
C LYS A 54 -2.94 -14.72 16.24
N ASN A 55 -3.57 -13.57 16.49
CA ASN A 55 -4.96 -13.32 16.10
C ASN A 55 -5.10 -12.30 14.96
N SER A 56 -4.11 -12.24 14.06
CA SER A 56 -4.17 -11.35 12.91
C SER A 56 -3.89 -12.06 11.58
N LYS A 57 -4.63 -11.66 10.55
CA LYS A 57 -4.28 -11.90 9.15
C LYS A 57 -2.95 -11.20 8.88
N SER A 58 -2.04 -11.91 8.23
CA SER A 58 -0.66 -11.42 8.04
C SER A 58 0.13 -11.24 9.35
N GLY A 59 -0.32 -11.85 10.46
CA GLY A 59 0.49 -12.11 11.66
C GLY A 59 1.47 -13.28 11.45
N ASN A 60 1.74 -14.08 12.48
CA ASN A 60 2.67 -15.22 12.43
C ASN A 60 4.10 -14.84 12.00
N PHE A 61 4.61 -13.74 12.55
CA PHE A 61 5.95 -13.23 12.28
C PHE A 61 6.18 -12.81 10.83
N LEU A 62 5.13 -12.47 10.07
CA LEU A 62 5.29 -11.93 8.72
C LEU A 62 6.16 -10.66 8.74
N GLY A 63 6.01 -9.81 9.76
CA GLY A 63 6.87 -8.63 9.94
C GLY A 63 8.34 -9.01 9.94
N ARG A 64 8.68 -10.02 10.73
CA ARG A 64 10.05 -10.52 10.87
C ARG A 64 10.54 -11.18 9.59
N LYS A 65 9.69 -11.99 8.95
CA LYS A 65 10.02 -12.75 7.74
C LYS A 65 10.20 -11.85 6.52
N THR A 66 9.42 -10.79 6.40
CA THR A 66 9.40 -9.92 5.22
C THR A 66 10.26 -8.68 5.42
N TYR A 67 10.15 -7.99 6.55
CA TYR A 67 10.79 -6.69 6.78
C TYR A 67 11.95 -6.75 7.77
N GLY A 68 12.18 -7.91 8.40
CA GLY A 68 13.14 -8.03 9.50
C GLY A 68 12.64 -7.43 10.82
N SER A 69 11.39 -6.97 10.89
CA SER A 69 10.83 -6.28 12.04
C SER A 69 10.09 -7.20 13.00
N GLY A 70 10.39 -7.12 14.29
CA GLY A 70 9.70 -7.82 15.38
C GLY A 70 8.67 -6.94 16.08
N CYS A 71 7.71 -7.58 16.76
CA CYS A 71 6.83 -6.89 17.70
C CYS A 71 7.56 -6.68 19.03
N ARG A 72 7.51 -5.45 19.57
CA ARG A 72 8.11 -5.06 20.86
C ARG A 72 7.07 -4.50 21.83
N GLU A 73 7.40 -4.57 23.12
CA GLU A 73 6.53 -4.11 24.19
C GLU A 73 6.86 -2.67 24.65
N SER A 74 8.03 -2.13 24.29
CA SER A 74 8.45 -0.77 24.67
C SER A 74 8.98 0.07 23.51
N PHE A 75 8.74 1.39 23.56
CA PHE A 75 9.22 2.33 22.53
C PHE A 75 10.74 2.37 22.49
N LYS A 76 11.40 2.20 23.63
CA LYS A 76 12.85 2.14 23.75
C LYS A 76 13.47 1.05 22.85
N GLU A 77 12.82 -0.09 22.70
CA GLU A 77 13.32 -1.19 21.84
C GLU A 77 13.13 -0.91 20.34
N THR A 78 12.17 -0.06 19.99
CA THR A 78 11.88 0.31 18.58
C THR A 78 12.46 1.66 18.19
N TRP A 79 13.10 2.36 19.13
CA TRP A 79 13.54 3.73 18.92
C TRP A 79 14.61 3.84 17.84
N CYS A 80 15.60 2.96 17.91
CA CYS A 80 16.64 2.85 16.90
C CYS A 80 16.07 2.17 15.64
N GLY A 81 16.23 2.84 14.49
CA GLY A 81 15.92 2.22 13.20
C GLY A 81 16.91 1.11 12.85
N HIS A 82 16.52 0.28 11.90
CA HIS A 82 17.36 -0.73 11.27
C HIS A 82 17.26 -0.62 9.75
N THR A 83 18.17 -1.28 9.05
CA THR A 83 18.13 -1.39 7.59
C THR A 83 16.98 -2.31 7.15
N LEU A 84 16.46 -2.09 5.94
CA LEU A 84 15.45 -2.95 5.35
C LEU A 84 15.99 -4.37 5.19
N ALA A 85 15.21 -5.37 5.58
CA ALA A 85 15.54 -6.75 5.22
C ALA A 85 15.52 -6.94 3.71
N ASP A 86 16.55 -7.60 3.19
CA ASP A 86 16.77 -7.77 1.75
C ASP A 86 15.57 -8.40 1.03
N VAL A 87 14.93 -9.38 1.68
CA VAL A 87 13.72 -10.09 1.21
C VAL A 87 12.46 -9.21 1.12
N ALA A 88 12.46 -8.01 1.72
CA ALA A 88 11.34 -7.08 1.61
C ALA A 88 11.19 -6.53 0.18
N LEU A 89 12.31 -6.48 -0.57
CA LEU A 89 12.31 -6.06 -1.97
C LEU A 89 11.71 -7.10 -2.91
N ASP A 90 11.50 -8.33 -2.43
CA ASP A 90 10.84 -9.39 -3.21
C ASP A 90 9.30 -9.32 -3.11
N VAL A 91 8.74 -8.47 -2.25
CA VAL A 91 7.27 -8.29 -2.16
C VAL A 91 6.74 -7.78 -3.49
N GLY A 92 5.81 -8.51 -4.11
CA GLY A 92 5.25 -8.20 -5.44
C GLY A 92 5.89 -8.98 -6.59
N LEU A 93 7.04 -9.59 -6.37
CA LEU A 93 7.64 -10.54 -7.30
C LEU A 93 7.07 -11.94 -7.06
N PRO A 94 6.96 -12.80 -8.10
CA PRO A 94 6.50 -14.17 -7.94
C PRO A 94 7.20 -14.91 -6.80
N VAL A 95 6.57 -15.97 -6.29
CA VAL A 95 7.13 -16.69 -5.14
C VAL A 95 8.20 -17.67 -5.64
N LEU A 96 9.45 -17.43 -5.26
CA LEU A 96 10.49 -18.44 -5.21
C LEU A 96 10.88 -18.63 -3.75
N GLU A 97 10.93 -19.86 -3.28
CA GLU A 97 11.14 -20.20 -1.87
C GLU A 97 12.51 -19.70 -1.35
N GLY A 98 12.53 -18.46 -0.85
CA GLY A 98 13.71 -17.86 -0.21
C GLY A 98 14.88 -17.54 -1.16
N ILE A 99 14.66 -17.59 -2.47
CA ILE A 99 15.69 -17.26 -3.47
C ILE A 99 15.34 -15.89 -4.06
N PRO A 100 16.19 -14.86 -3.87
CA PRO A 100 15.99 -13.56 -4.50
C PRO A 100 15.86 -13.74 -6.01
N PHE A 101 14.88 -13.09 -6.62
CA PHE A 101 14.74 -13.08 -8.06
C PHE A 101 15.93 -12.34 -8.67
N LYS A 102 16.83 -13.10 -9.28
CA LYS A 102 17.98 -12.56 -9.99
C LYS A 102 17.98 -13.02 -11.43
N ARG A 103 18.40 -12.12 -12.32
CA ARG A 103 18.67 -12.40 -13.72
C ARG A 103 20.05 -11.84 -14.03
N ASP A 104 20.90 -12.65 -14.65
CA ASP A 104 22.30 -12.29 -14.97
C ASP A 104 23.10 -11.74 -13.77
N GLY A 105 22.79 -12.23 -12.56
CA GLY A 105 23.43 -11.81 -11.29
C GLY A 105 22.86 -10.52 -10.68
N GLN A 106 22.00 -9.80 -11.40
CA GLN A 106 21.31 -8.59 -10.93
C GLN A 106 19.96 -8.92 -10.30
N ARG A 107 19.53 -8.13 -9.31
CA ARG A 107 18.21 -8.30 -8.68
C ARG A 107 17.14 -7.73 -9.60
N ILE A 108 16.05 -8.49 -9.78
CA ILE A 108 14.81 -7.96 -10.35
C ILE A 108 14.09 -7.19 -9.24
N VAL A 109 13.75 -5.93 -9.48
CA VAL A 109 13.01 -5.09 -8.52
C VAL A 109 11.54 -4.99 -8.89
N THR A 110 11.24 -5.02 -10.18
CA THR A 110 9.89 -5.11 -10.74
C THR A 110 9.95 -5.61 -12.18
N PHE A 111 8.81 -5.84 -12.82
CA PHE A 111 8.73 -6.25 -14.22
C PHE A 111 7.43 -5.78 -14.85
N ILE A 112 7.38 -5.81 -16.18
CA ILE A 112 6.18 -5.57 -16.97
C ILE A 112 6.06 -6.58 -18.10
N HIS A 113 4.87 -7.16 -18.24
CA HIS A 113 4.53 -7.96 -19.42
C HIS A 113 3.95 -7.06 -20.51
N ILE A 114 4.41 -7.25 -21.73
CA ILE A 114 3.89 -6.66 -22.95
C ILE A 114 3.23 -7.80 -23.72
N ILE A 115 1.92 -7.74 -23.86
CA ILE A 115 1.09 -8.84 -24.37
C ILE A 115 0.34 -8.34 -25.60
N GLN A 116 0.48 -9.04 -26.72
CA GLN A 116 -0.26 -8.73 -27.94
C GLN A 116 -1.67 -9.34 -27.88
N ASP A 117 -2.67 -8.62 -28.37
CA ASP A 117 -4.07 -9.09 -28.52
C ASP A 117 -4.65 -9.73 -27.24
N ALA A 118 -4.73 -8.92 -26.17
CA ALA A 118 -5.10 -9.40 -24.84
C ALA A 118 -6.40 -8.78 -24.31
N VAL A 119 -7.09 -9.55 -23.48
CA VAL A 119 -8.28 -9.11 -22.74
C VAL A 119 -7.93 -8.92 -21.28
N SER A 120 -8.16 -7.72 -20.73
CA SER A 120 -7.97 -7.41 -19.32
C SER A 120 -9.32 -7.29 -18.61
N PHE A 121 -9.44 -7.90 -17.44
CA PHE A 121 -10.62 -7.84 -16.59
C PHE A 121 -10.38 -6.91 -15.40
N ARG A 122 -11.45 -6.29 -14.91
CA ARG A 122 -11.43 -5.39 -13.75
C ARG A 122 -10.90 -6.04 -12.48
N ASP A 123 -10.95 -7.37 -12.38
CA ASP A 123 -10.39 -8.09 -11.24
C ASP A 123 -8.87 -8.28 -11.34
N GLY A 124 -8.24 -7.87 -12.43
CA GLY A 124 -6.81 -8.02 -12.71
C GLY A 124 -6.42 -9.25 -13.51
N ASP A 125 -7.35 -10.16 -13.84
CA ASP A 125 -7.03 -11.26 -14.75
C ASP A 125 -6.78 -10.75 -16.17
N VAL A 126 -5.81 -11.36 -16.83
CA VAL A 126 -5.51 -11.12 -18.23
C VAL A 126 -5.61 -12.42 -19.01
N TYR A 127 -6.28 -12.37 -20.16
CA TYR A 127 -6.42 -13.51 -21.07
C TYR A 127 -5.75 -13.19 -22.39
N PHE A 128 -4.99 -14.16 -22.89
CA PHE A 128 -4.35 -14.14 -24.20
C PHE A 128 -4.48 -15.53 -24.84
N GLY A 129 -5.18 -15.63 -25.97
CA GLY A 129 -5.46 -16.92 -26.62
C GLY A 129 -6.06 -17.96 -25.65
N ARG A 130 -5.29 -19.01 -25.31
CA ARG A 130 -5.68 -20.06 -24.36
C ARG A 130 -4.98 -19.95 -23.00
N VAL A 131 -4.40 -18.79 -22.70
CA VAL A 131 -3.62 -18.51 -21.49
C VAL A 131 -4.38 -17.54 -20.62
N LYS A 132 -4.45 -17.83 -19.33
CA LYS A 132 -4.92 -16.93 -18.28
C LYS A 132 -3.73 -16.54 -17.42
N ILE A 133 -3.45 -15.26 -17.30
CA ILE A 133 -2.40 -14.71 -16.45
C ILE A 133 -3.06 -14.08 -15.23
N ILE A 134 -2.60 -14.50 -14.05
CA ILE A 134 -3.10 -14.06 -12.76
C ILE A 134 -1.94 -13.34 -12.06
N PRO A 135 -1.92 -11.99 -12.03
CA PRO A 135 -0.88 -11.26 -11.32
C PRO A 135 -1.05 -11.43 -9.80
N GLN A 136 -0.05 -11.00 -9.02
CA GLN A 136 -0.21 -10.92 -7.58
C GLN A 136 -1.33 -9.92 -7.23
N ARG A 137 -2.28 -10.37 -6.42
CA ARG A 137 -3.49 -9.64 -6.04
C ARG A 137 -4.17 -10.26 -4.83
N CYS A 138 -5.27 -9.65 -4.38
CA CYS A 138 -5.99 -10.08 -3.18
C CYS A 138 -6.67 -11.44 -3.25
N LYS A 139 -7.32 -11.75 -4.39
CA LYS A 139 -8.03 -13.01 -4.57
C LYS A 139 -7.65 -13.64 -5.89
N ARG A 140 -7.24 -14.90 -5.83
CA ARG A 140 -6.95 -15.71 -7.01
C ARG A 140 -8.19 -16.45 -7.48
N ASN A 141 -8.37 -16.53 -8.79
CA ASN A 141 -9.37 -17.39 -9.41
C ASN A 141 -8.67 -18.39 -10.34
N LEU A 142 -8.41 -19.60 -9.85
CA LEU A 142 -7.75 -20.67 -10.59
C LEU A 142 -8.72 -21.48 -11.48
N ALA A 143 -9.98 -21.05 -11.61
CA ALA A 143 -10.93 -21.73 -12.46
C ALA A 143 -10.44 -21.76 -13.91
N LYS A 144 -10.43 -22.96 -14.51
CA LYS A 144 -9.96 -23.20 -15.89
C LYS A 144 -10.96 -22.77 -16.99
N SER A 145 -12.01 -22.03 -16.63
CA SER A 145 -13.02 -21.55 -17.58
C SER A 145 -12.52 -20.32 -18.31
N CYS A 146 -12.54 -20.39 -19.64
CA CYS A 146 -12.49 -19.19 -20.46
C CYS A 146 -13.83 -18.45 -20.27
N PRO A 147 -13.83 -17.12 -20.06
CA PRO A 147 -15.04 -16.33 -20.16
C PRO A 147 -15.73 -16.67 -21.49
N LYS A 148 -17.06 -16.80 -21.47
CA LYS A 148 -17.83 -16.96 -22.72
C LYS A 148 -17.40 -15.84 -23.68
N PRO A 149 -17.24 -16.10 -25.00
CA PRO A 149 -16.84 -15.07 -25.94
C PRO A 149 -17.76 -13.87 -25.77
N LEU A 150 -17.20 -12.78 -25.24
CA LEU A 150 -17.94 -11.57 -24.98
C LEU A 150 -18.00 -10.81 -26.31
N THR A 151 -19.19 -10.69 -26.88
CA THR A 151 -19.40 -9.84 -28.05
C THR A 151 -19.39 -8.38 -27.59
N GLY A 152 -18.77 -7.50 -28.38
CA GLY A 152 -18.78 -6.06 -28.10
C GLY A 152 -17.86 -5.61 -26.96
N ILE A 153 -16.78 -6.34 -26.64
CA ILE A 153 -15.74 -5.82 -25.73
C ILE A 153 -15.14 -4.55 -26.36
N PRO A 154 -15.09 -3.41 -25.64
CA PRO A 154 -14.40 -2.22 -26.10
C PRO A 154 -12.93 -2.53 -26.43
N ARG A 155 -12.50 -2.11 -27.64
CA ARG A 155 -11.16 -2.39 -28.15
C ARG A 155 -10.31 -1.12 -28.19
N TYR A 156 -9.09 -1.23 -27.70
CA TYR A 156 -8.12 -0.16 -27.58
C TYR A 156 -6.79 -0.55 -28.24
N LYS A 157 -6.05 0.43 -28.77
CA LYS A 157 -4.73 0.17 -29.38
C LYS A 157 -3.66 -0.21 -28.36
N ALA A 158 -3.53 0.56 -27.29
CA ALA A 158 -2.54 0.32 -26.26
C ALA A 158 -3.12 0.65 -24.89
N VAL A 159 -2.99 -0.29 -23.94
CA VAL A 159 -3.55 -0.15 -22.59
C VAL A 159 -2.54 -0.58 -21.55
N PHE A 160 -2.37 0.23 -20.51
CA PHE A 160 -1.63 -0.11 -19.30
C PHE A 160 -2.63 -0.48 -18.20
N THR A 161 -2.62 -1.71 -17.71
CA THR A 161 -3.60 -2.17 -16.74
C THR A 161 -3.02 -2.22 -15.33
N ILE A 162 -3.71 -1.61 -14.36
CA ILE A 162 -3.35 -1.68 -12.94
C ILE A 162 -4.49 -2.26 -12.09
N THR A 163 -5.48 -2.89 -12.72
CA THR A 163 -6.65 -3.42 -12.03
C THR A 163 -6.34 -4.60 -11.13
N GLN A 164 -7.08 -4.73 -10.02
CA GLN A 164 -7.14 -5.95 -9.21
C GLN A 164 -8.49 -6.15 -8.52
N TYR A 165 -8.70 -7.34 -7.96
CA TYR A 165 -9.98 -7.84 -7.48
C TYR A 165 -10.73 -6.90 -6.51
N TRP A 166 -10.00 -6.25 -5.59
CA TRP A 166 -10.58 -5.30 -4.63
C TRP A 166 -10.22 -3.84 -4.91
N GLY A 167 -9.73 -3.52 -6.10
CA GLY A 167 -9.24 -2.18 -6.45
C GLY A 167 -10.28 -1.05 -6.38
N ASN A 168 -11.57 -1.36 -6.21
CA ASN A 168 -12.60 -0.34 -5.92
C ASN A 168 -12.53 0.19 -4.47
N GLY A 169 -11.88 -0.54 -3.57
CA GLY A 169 -11.67 -0.11 -2.18
C GLY A 169 -10.52 0.87 -2.10
N PHE A 170 -10.69 1.96 -1.34
CA PHE A 170 -9.71 3.04 -1.28
C PHE A 170 -8.29 2.61 -0.89
N TYR A 171 -8.15 1.71 0.10
CA TYR A 171 -6.85 1.11 0.45
C TYR A 171 -6.21 0.43 -0.76
N HIS A 172 -6.96 -0.46 -1.39
CA HIS A 172 -6.53 -1.29 -2.51
C HIS A 172 -6.17 -0.44 -3.74
N SER A 173 -6.99 0.54 -4.09
CA SER A 173 -6.66 1.46 -5.18
C SER A 173 -5.36 2.22 -4.89
N THR A 174 -5.18 2.71 -3.67
CA THR A 174 -4.06 3.61 -3.33
C THR A 174 -2.75 2.87 -3.11
N LEU A 175 -2.79 1.67 -2.53
CA LEU A 175 -1.60 0.96 -2.04
C LEU A 175 -1.33 -0.36 -2.76
N GLU A 176 -2.22 -0.81 -3.66
CA GLU A 176 -1.99 -2.03 -4.44
C GLU A 176 -2.08 -1.79 -5.96
N ASP A 177 -2.93 -0.86 -6.41
CA ASP A 177 -3.06 -0.51 -7.83
C ASP A 177 -2.15 0.65 -8.22
N LEU A 178 -2.25 1.78 -7.53
CA LEU A 178 -1.50 2.99 -7.85
C LEU A 178 0.03 2.81 -7.77
N PRO A 179 0.61 1.97 -6.88
CA PRO A 179 2.04 1.72 -6.92
C PRO A 179 2.50 1.07 -8.23
N ARG A 180 1.65 0.27 -8.89
CA ARG A 180 2.03 -0.46 -10.12
C ARG A 180 2.40 0.45 -11.28
N ILE A 181 1.89 1.68 -11.29
CA ILE A 181 2.15 2.67 -12.35
C ILE A 181 3.42 3.50 -12.07
N SER A 182 3.86 3.59 -10.81
CA SER A 182 4.87 4.56 -10.37
C SER A 182 6.24 4.43 -11.06
N PRO A 183 6.79 3.22 -11.33
CA PRO A 183 8.08 3.10 -12.04
C PRO A 183 7.99 3.47 -13.52
N TYR A 184 6.78 3.54 -14.08
CA TYR A 184 6.53 3.69 -15.51
C TYR A 184 6.01 5.08 -15.88
N LEU A 185 5.97 6.03 -14.93
CA LEU A 185 5.45 7.38 -15.17
C LEU A 185 6.18 8.10 -16.32
N GLY A 186 7.50 7.99 -16.40
CA GLY A 186 8.29 8.56 -17.50
C GLY A 186 7.84 8.03 -18.86
N PHE A 187 7.74 6.70 -18.99
CA PHE A 187 7.23 6.03 -20.19
C PHE A 187 5.81 6.48 -20.54
N LEU A 188 4.90 6.51 -19.57
CA LEU A 188 3.50 6.86 -19.81
C LEU A 188 3.30 8.34 -20.13
N ARG A 189 4.15 9.25 -19.62
CA ARG A 189 4.13 10.67 -19.98
C ARG A 189 4.60 10.91 -21.41
N GLN A 190 5.60 10.16 -21.86
CA GLN A 190 6.09 10.19 -23.25
C GLN A 190 5.11 9.53 -24.23
N ASN A 191 4.32 8.57 -23.77
CA ASN A 191 3.38 7.80 -24.59
C ASN A 191 1.91 8.12 -24.23
N ARG A 192 1.47 9.35 -24.52
CA ARG A 192 0.13 9.86 -24.13
C ARG A 192 -1.05 9.10 -24.75
N HIS A 193 -0.82 8.38 -25.84
CA HIS A 193 -1.84 7.57 -26.52
C HIS A 193 -2.21 6.28 -25.75
N ILE A 194 -1.36 5.83 -24.82
CA ILE A 194 -1.62 4.65 -24.00
C ILE A 194 -2.71 4.97 -22.97
N ARG A 195 -3.83 4.24 -23.03
CA ARG A 195 -4.91 4.36 -22.04
C ARG A 195 -4.58 3.55 -20.79
N ILE A 196 -5.25 3.83 -19.68
CA ILE A 196 -4.95 3.21 -18.39
C ILE A 196 -6.21 2.55 -17.83
N HIS A 197 -6.20 1.22 -17.77
CA HIS A 197 -7.32 0.44 -17.23
C HIS A 197 -7.21 0.38 -15.71
N VAL A 198 -8.23 0.93 -15.05
CA VAL A 198 -8.34 1.07 -13.60
C VAL A 198 -9.67 0.49 -13.12
N PRO A 199 -9.73 -0.01 -11.87
CA PRO A 199 -10.93 -0.72 -11.42
C PRO A 199 -12.09 0.23 -11.12
N ALA A 200 -11.76 1.46 -10.68
CA ALA A 200 -12.67 2.58 -10.47
C ALA A 200 -11.89 3.90 -10.62
N LYS A 201 -12.58 5.03 -10.48
CA LYS A 201 -11.93 6.34 -10.36
C LYS A 201 -11.00 6.35 -9.14
N MET A 202 -9.74 6.71 -9.37
CA MET A 202 -8.70 6.73 -8.34
C MET A 202 -8.43 8.17 -7.91
N ILE A 203 -8.63 8.46 -6.62
CA ILE A 203 -8.61 9.83 -6.08
C ILE A 203 -7.26 10.52 -6.32
N TYR A 204 -6.15 9.80 -6.16
CA TYR A 204 -4.80 10.36 -6.27
C TYR A 204 -4.18 10.28 -7.67
N PHE A 205 -4.94 9.79 -8.66
CA PHE A 205 -4.40 9.61 -10.00
C PHE A 205 -3.97 10.93 -10.66
N SER A 206 -4.72 12.01 -10.43
CA SER A 206 -4.39 13.33 -10.97
C SER A 206 -3.03 13.87 -10.49
N LEU A 207 -2.54 13.41 -9.33
CA LEU A 207 -1.24 13.79 -8.78
C LEU A 207 -0.07 13.16 -9.54
N LEU A 208 -0.31 12.16 -10.40
CA LEU A 208 0.73 11.49 -11.16
C LEU A 208 1.19 12.27 -12.41
N GLY A 209 0.54 13.40 -12.71
CA GLY A 209 0.80 14.17 -13.94
C GLY A 209 0.39 13.40 -15.20
N ILE A 210 -0.65 12.57 -15.09
CA ILE A 210 -1.28 11.86 -16.21
C ILE A 210 -2.71 12.36 -16.36
N ASP A 211 -3.10 12.67 -17.60
CA ASP A 211 -4.46 13.13 -17.90
C ASP A 211 -5.52 12.06 -17.56
N ASN A 212 -6.50 12.45 -16.73
CA ASN A 212 -7.64 11.62 -16.34
C ASN A 212 -8.46 11.12 -17.54
N SER A 213 -8.42 11.80 -18.68
CA SER A 213 -9.08 11.37 -19.92
C SER A 213 -8.55 10.02 -20.44
N ARG A 214 -7.36 9.59 -19.99
CA ARG A 214 -6.74 8.31 -20.35
C ARG A 214 -7.32 7.12 -19.56
N LEU A 215 -8.08 7.36 -18.49
CA LEU A 215 -8.63 6.30 -17.65
C LEU A 215 -9.75 5.54 -18.35
N ILE A 216 -9.71 4.21 -18.23
CA ILE A 216 -10.72 3.25 -18.68
C ILE A 216 -11.23 2.52 -17.43
N THR A 217 -12.55 2.42 -17.25
CA THR A 217 -13.18 1.82 -16.05
C THR A 217 -14.10 0.65 -16.38
N GLU A 218 -14.16 0.26 -17.65
CA GLU A 218 -14.98 -0.81 -18.15
C GLU A 218 -14.60 -2.13 -17.48
N PRO A 219 -15.57 -3.00 -17.15
CA PRO A 219 -15.28 -4.25 -16.45
C PRO A 219 -14.34 -5.20 -17.19
N VAL A 220 -14.29 -5.07 -18.51
CA VAL A 220 -13.50 -5.89 -19.43
C VAL A 220 -13.16 -5.09 -20.67
N ILE A 221 -11.93 -5.19 -21.12
CA ILE A 221 -11.41 -4.45 -22.27
C ILE A 221 -10.52 -5.35 -23.11
N HIS A 222 -10.47 -5.07 -24.41
CA HIS A 222 -9.54 -5.70 -25.33
C HIS A 222 -8.47 -4.69 -25.74
N ALA A 223 -7.20 -5.08 -25.74
CA ALA A 223 -6.09 -4.23 -26.17
C ALA A 223 -5.25 -4.92 -27.26
N ASP A 224 -4.90 -4.20 -28.33
CA ASP A 224 -3.95 -4.71 -29.33
C ASP A 224 -2.57 -4.93 -28.67
N ILE A 225 -2.20 -4.03 -27.75
CA ILE A 225 -1.03 -4.16 -26.87
C ILE A 225 -1.46 -3.86 -25.43
N LEU A 226 -1.26 -4.84 -24.53
CA LEU A 226 -1.50 -4.69 -23.10
C LEU A 226 -0.17 -4.66 -22.34
N TYR A 227 0.03 -3.63 -21.54
CA TYR A 227 1.11 -3.50 -20.58
C TYR A 227 0.59 -3.89 -19.20
N MET A 228 1.09 -4.98 -18.65
CA MET A 228 0.70 -5.51 -17.34
C MET A 228 1.92 -5.51 -16.41
N PRO A 229 2.08 -4.49 -15.55
CA PRO A 229 3.15 -4.44 -14.55
C PRO A 229 2.97 -5.52 -13.49
N ALA A 230 4.03 -5.75 -12.70
CA ALA A 230 4.00 -6.60 -11.52
C ALA A 230 2.84 -6.22 -10.57
N GLY A 231 2.28 -7.23 -9.91
CA GLY A 231 1.22 -7.06 -8.93
C GLY A 231 1.75 -6.83 -7.51
N GLY A 232 0.85 -6.96 -6.54
CA GLY A 232 1.18 -6.91 -5.11
C GLY A 232 0.28 -7.85 -4.32
N PRO A 233 0.78 -8.55 -3.28
CA PRO A 233 -0.06 -9.34 -2.39
C PRO A 233 -1.05 -8.46 -1.62
N CYS A 234 -2.18 -9.05 -1.23
CA CYS A 234 -3.21 -8.32 -0.48
C CYS A 234 -2.68 -7.78 0.85
N GLY A 235 -2.92 -6.50 1.13
CA GLY A 235 -2.51 -5.86 2.37
C GLY A 235 -1.00 -5.86 2.57
N ASN A 236 -0.21 -6.07 1.52
CA ASN A 236 1.25 -6.13 1.58
C ASN A 236 1.85 -5.49 0.34
N SER A 237 1.91 -4.17 0.34
CA SER A 237 2.33 -3.38 -0.82
C SER A 237 3.82 -3.59 -1.15
N PRO A 238 4.20 -3.75 -2.42
CA PRO A 238 5.60 -3.86 -2.84
C PRO A 238 6.43 -2.67 -2.41
N VAL A 239 7.57 -2.90 -1.76
CA VAL A 239 8.35 -1.82 -1.12
C VAL A 239 8.81 -0.78 -2.15
N PHE A 240 9.49 -1.23 -3.20
CA PHE A 240 10.06 -0.34 -4.20
C PHE A 240 9.00 0.54 -4.88
N THR A 241 7.96 -0.07 -5.46
CA THR A 241 6.97 0.69 -6.24
C THR A 241 6.11 1.60 -5.35
N THR A 242 5.88 1.21 -4.09
CA THR A 242 5.13 2.03 -3.13
C THR A 242 5.95 3.22 -2.65
N GLN A 243 7.25 3.07 -2.42
CA GLN A 243 8.11 4.20 -2.05
C GLN A 243 8.41 5.13 -3.22
N VAL A 244 8.54 4.61 -4.45
CA VAL A 244 8.58 5.44 -5.67
C VAL A 244 7.28 6.25 -5.79
N LEU A 245 6.11 5.62 -5.55
CA LEU A 245 4.84 6.33 -5.54
C LEU A 245 4.81 7.42 -4.46
N ALA A 246 5.20 7.09 -3.22
CA ALA A 246 5.24 8.06 -2.13
C ALA A 246 6.14 9.25 -2.49
N GLY A 247 7.34 9.00 -3.04
CA GLY A 247 8.25 10.05 -3.51
C GLY A 247 7.65 10.94 -4.62
N VAL A 248 6.94 10.35 -5.58
CA VAL A 248 6.23 11.10 -6.63
C VAL A 248 5.12 11.96 -6.03
N LEU A 249 4.32 11.40 -5.13
CA LEU A 249 3.21 12.11 -4.50
C LEU A 249 3.70 13.22 -3.58
N THR A 250 4.79 13.02 -2.84
CA THR A 250 5.40 14.06 -2.01
C THR A 250 6.14 15.11 -2.83
N GLY A 251 6.78 14.73 -3.94
CA GLY A 251 7.42 15.68 -4.85
C GLY A 251 6.42 16.53 -5.65
N ALA A 252 5.17 16.09 -5.75
CA ALA A 252 4.07 16.91 -6.27
C ALA A 252 3.54 17.94 -5.25
N ILE A 253 3.95 17.82 -3.98
CA ILE A 253 3.72 18.86 -2.97
C ILE A 253 4.73 19.97 -3.27
N ASP A 254 4.32 20.90 -4.12
CA ASP A 254 5.07 22.13 -4.39
C ASP A 254 5.35 22.88 -3.07
N GLU A 255 6.41 23.69 -3.02
CA GLU A 255 6.70 24.55 -1.84
C GLU A 255 5.51 25.47 -1.53
N SER A 256 4.63 25.72 -2.50
CA SER A 256 3.39 26.48 -2.37
C SER A 256 2.25 25.77 -1.63
N HIS A 257 2.33 24.45 -1.41
CA HIS A 257 1.26 23.65 -0.78
C HIS A 257 1.54 23.27 0.68
N SER A 258 2.73 23.57 1.20
CA SER A 258 3.13 23.25 2.58
C SER A 258 3.41 24.51 3.37
N ASP A 259 2.56 24.81 4.37
CA ASP A 259 2.80 25.92 5.30
C ASP A 259 4.06 25.70 6.17
N SER A 260 4.51 24.44 6.30
CA SER A 260 5.85 24.06 6.79
C SER A 260 6.07 22.56 6.65
N THR A 261 7.34 22.17 6.50
CA THR A 261 7.80 20.78 6.42
C THR A 261 8.02 20.12 7.79
N GLU A 262 7.66 20.78 8.88
CA GLU A 262 7.85 20.22 10.22
C GLU A 262 6.75 19.20 10.57
N ALA A 263 7.17 18.01 11.00
CA ALA A 263 6.27 17.01 11.56
C ALA A 263 5.90 17.40 13.01
N ASP A 264 4.88 18.24 13.17
CA ASP A 264 4.51 18.89 14.43
C ASP A 264 3.06 18.61 14.86
N THR A 265 2.38 17.67 14.19
CA THR A 265 0.93 17.50 14.31
C THR A 265 0.53 16.11 14.77
N ILE A 266 -0.37 16.05 15.76
CA ILE A 266 -1.10 14.83 16.11
C ILE A 266 -2.40 14.81 15.31
N VAL A 267 -2.57 13.82 14.43
CA VAL A 267 -3.74 13.67 13.59
C VAL A 267 -4.65 12.59 14.16
N LEU A 268 -5.93 12.93 14.37
CA LEU A 268 -6.97 11.97 14.73
C LEU A 268 -7.88 11.69 13.52
N ILE A 269 -7.96 10.42 13.11
CA ILE A 269 -8.89 10.00 12.06
C ILE A 269 -10.29 9.78 12.66
N LYS A 270 -11.27 10.56 12.22
CA LYS A 270 -12.69 10.46 12.61
C LYS A 270 -13.49 9.74 11.53
N ARG A 271 -14.16 8.65 11.91
CA ARG A 271 -15.02 7.85 11.02
C ARG A 271 -16.47 7.95 11.48
N SER A 272 -17.40 8.13 10.54
CA SER A 272 -18.83 8.36 10.85
C SER A 272 -19.72 7.12 10.77
N LYS A 273 -19.27 6.04 10.09
CA LYS A 273 -20.17 4.89 9.78
C LYS A 273 -19.76 3.55 10.37
N ARG A 274 -18.48 3.16 10.27
CA ARG A 274 -17.98 1.83 10.66
C ARG A 274 -16.55 1.94 11.15
N ARG A 275 -16.19 1.12 12.14
CA ARG A 275 -14.84 1.07 12.73
C ARG A 275 -14.45 2.48 13.18
N TRP A 276 -15.15 3.00 14.19
CA TRP A 276 -14.92 4.33 14.77
C TRP A 276 -14.59 4.17 16.26
N PHE A 277 -13.95 5.16 16.89
CA PHE A 277 -13.81 5.18 18.34
C PHE A 277 -15.08 5.71 18.99
N ALA A 278 -15.65 4.98 19.95
CA ALA A 278 -16.91 5.37 20.59
C ALA A 278 -16.81 6.72 21.32
N ASP A 279 -15.71 6.95 22.06
CA ASP A 279 -15.47 8.22 22.77
C ASP A 279 -14.53 9.15 21.98
N HIS A 280 -14.97 9.57 20.80
CA HIS A 280 -14.14 10.45 19.96
C HIS A 280 -13.86 11.80 20.61
N ASP A 281 -14.83 12.36 21.33
CA ASP A 281 -14.69 13.69 21.95
C ASP A 281 -13.76 13.64 23.16
N GLY A 282 -13.80 12.56 23.95
CA GLY A 282 -12.83 12.30 25.02
C GLY A 282 -11.41 12.18 24.50
N ILE A 283 -11.23 11.40 23.42
CA ILE A 283 -9.91 11.28 22.75
C ILE A 283 -9.45 12.65 22.29
N LEU A 284 -10.26 13.42 21.56
CA LEU A 284 -9.86 14.74 21.06
C LEU A 284 -9.50 15.73 22.18
N ARG A 285 -10.26 15.73 23.29
CA ARG A 285 -9.92 16.54 24.47
C ARG A 285 -8.55 16.15 25.05
N MET A 286 -8.30 14.85 25.22
CA MET A 286 -7.02 14.35 25.70
C MET A 286 -5.87 14.74 24.76
N LEU A 287 -6.04 14.55 23.45
CA LEU A 287 -5.00 14.91 22.47
C LEU A 287 -4.65 16.39 22.52
N ARG A 288 -5.64 17.28 22.65
CA ARG A 288 -5.40 18.73 22.78
C ARG A 288 -4.63 19.08 24.05
N ALA A 289 -4.97 18.45 25.17
CA ALA A 289 -4.23 18.65 26.42
C ALA A 289 -2.76 18.23 26.28
N ARG A 290 -2.51 17.02 25.75
CA ARG A 290 -1.14 16.51 25.58
C ARG A 290 -0.35 17.26 24.51
N ALA A 291 -0.98 17.60 23.40
CA ALA A 291 -0.33 18.41 22.37
C ALA A 291 0.15 19.76 22.94
N SER A 292 -0.66 20.40 23.79
CA SER A 292 -0.26 21.66 24.44
C SER A 292 0.98 21.51 25.34
N GLU A 293 1.14 20.38 26.03
CA GLU A 293 2.31 20.12 26.88
C GLU A 293 3.61 20.02 26.06
N PHE A 294 3.53 19.44 24.86
CA PHE A 294 4.67 19.24 23.95
C PHE A 294 4.77 20.30 22.84
N LYS A 295 3.95 21.36 22.88
CA LYS A 295 3.88 22.41 21.85
C LYS A 295 3.57 21.89 20.44
N LEU A 296 2.75 20.84 20.37
CA LEU A 296 2.28 20.23 19.12
C LEU A 296 0.90 20.76 18.72
N ARG A 297 0.54 20.56 17.46
CA ARG A 297 -0.80 20.84 16.92
C ARG A 297 -1.67 19.58 16.94
N VAL A 298 -2.99 19.77 16.86
CA VAL A 298 -3.94 18.66 16.72
C VAL A 298 -4.85 18.92 15.54
N ASP A 299 -4.88 17.98 14.59
CA ASP A 299 -5.80 17.99 13.46
C ASP A 299 -6.74 16.79 13.47
N VAL A 300 -7.92 16.96 12.87
CA VAL A 300 -8.91 15.89 12.72
C VAL A 300 -9.16 15.65 11.24
N PHE A 301 -8.85 14.45 10.77
CA PHE A 301 -9.21 13.98 9.44
C PHE A 301 -10.55 13.23 9.52
N ALA A 302 -11.64 13.89 9.14
CA ALA A 302 -12.98 13.31 9.18
C ALA A 302 -13.40 12.74 7.82
N ASP A 303 -14.20 11.67 7.80
CA ASP A 303 -14.82 11.16 6.58
C ASP A 303 -16.13 11.88 6.19
N ASN A 304 -16.58 12.84 7.03
CA ASN A 304 -17.77 13.65 6.78
C ASN A 304 -17.71 15.02 7.49
N PRO A 305 -17.58 16.15 6.76
CA PRO A 305 -17.25 16.19 5.33
C PRO A 305 -15.83 15.68 5.08
N LEU A 306 -15.62 14.97 3.97
CA LEU A 306 -14.30 14.50 3.56
C LEU A 306 -13.44 15.69 3.11
N PRO A 307 -12.22 15.90 3.66
CA PRO A 307 -11.31 16.93 3.18
C PRO A 307 -10.95 16.76 1.69
N GLY A 308 -10.70 17.89 1.02
CA GLY A 308 -10.11 17.88 -0.32
C GLY A 308 -8.69 17.29 -0.33
N ILE A 309 -8.15 17.03 -1.53
CA ILE A 309 -6.85 16.38 -1.70
C ILE A 309 -5.74 17.22 -1.06
N ASP A 310 -5.65 18.52 -1.35
CA ASP A 310 -4.58 19.39 -0.83
C ASP A 310 -4.58 19.45 0.70
N LYS A 311 -5.77 19.57 1.31
CA LYS A 311 -5.92 19.54 2.77
C LYS A 311 -5.54 18.17 3.34
N THR A 312 -5.90 17.08 2.66
CA THR A 312 -5.51 15.72 3.07
C THR A 312 -4.01 15.57 3.07
N ILE A 313 -3.35 15.98 1.98
CA ILE A 313 -1.90 15.96 1.85
C ILE A 313 -1.24 16.75 2.99
N ASN A 314 -1.66 18.00 3.24
CA ASN A 314 -1.09 18.84 4.30
C ASN A 314 -1.24 18.20 5.70
N ILE A 315 -2.44 17.71 6.04
CA ILE A 315 -2.69 17.02 7.33
C ILE A 315 -1.71 15.86 7.53
N PHE A 316 -1.56 14.99 6.54
CA PHE A 316 -0.74 13.79 6.69
C PHE A 316 0.76 14.06 6.55
N ASN A 317 1.17 15.04 5.74
CA ASN A 317 2.57 15.42 5.56
C ASN A 317 3.18 16.05 6.82
N ARG A 318 2.36 16.72 7.64
CA ARG A 318 2.77 17.30 8.93
C ARG A 318 2.58 16.37 10.13
N ALA A 319 2.01 15.19 9.90
CA ALA A 319 1.70 14.27 10.96
C ALA A 319 2.99 13.75 11.62
N LEU A 320 3.14 14.05 12.90
CA LEU A 320 4.09 13.39 13.78
C LEU A 320 3.54 12.06 14.29
N VAL A 321 2.27 12.09 14.69
CA VAL A 321 1.52 10.91 15.14
C VAL A 321 0.16 10.91 14.44
N VAL A 322 -0.25 9.76 13.92
CA VAL A 322 -1.59 9.51 13.40
C VAL A 322 -2.27 8.49 14.31
N ILE A 323 -3.47 8.81 14.78
CA ILE A 323 -4.29 7.98 15.65
C ILE A 323 -5.55 7.64 14.88
N ALA A 324 -5.80 6.36 14.65
CA ALA A 324 -6.89 5.94 13.78
C ALA A 324 -7.50 4.61 14.23
N PRO A 325 -8.83 4.44 14.11
CA PRO A 325 -9.41 3.11 14.12
C PRO A 325 -9.23 2.47 12.75
N HIS A 326 -8.90 1.16 12.71
CA HIS A 326 -8.64 0.38 11.50
C HIS A 326 -9.65 0.70 10.39
N GLY A 327 -9.22 1.35 9.31
CA GLY A 327 -10.13 2.04 8.40
C GLY A 327 -9.49 2.38 7.08
N ALA A 328 -10.24 2.93 6.12
CA ALA A 328 -9.65 3.36 4.84
C ALA A 328 -8.82 4.67 4.96
N GLY A 329 -9.01 5.42 6.05
CA GLY A 329 -8.36 6.74 6.22
C GLY A 329 -6.85 6.63 6.38
N GLU A 330 -6.37 5.52 6.94
CA GLU A 330 -4.93 5.28 7.14
C GLU A 330 -4.16 5.13 5.83
N ALA A 331 -4.82 4.84 4.70
CA ALA A 331 -4.14 4.81 3.40
C ALA A 331 -3.52 6.17 3.00
N ASN A 332 -3.92 7.26 3.65
CA ASN A 332 -3.36 8.60 3.46
C ASN A 332 -1.98 8.78 4.12
N LEU A 333 -1.52 7.82 4.93
CA LEU A 333 -0.15 7.78 5.45
C LEU A 333 0.91 7.72 4.34
N ILE A 334 0.53 7.44 3.09
CA ILE A 334 1.42 7.58 1.93
C ILE A 334 1.99 9.00 1.77
N PHE A 335 1.32 10.02 2.32
CA PHE A 335 1.80 11.42 2.32
C PHE A 335 2.64 11.78 3.55
N SER A 336 2.69 10.91 4.57
CA SER A 336 3.41 11.17 5.80
C SER A 336 4.91 11.05 5.64
N GLN A 337 5.63 11.76 6.51
CA GLN A 337 7.09 11.72 6.54
C GLN A 337 7.56 10.37 7.12
N PRO A 338 8.75 9.88 6.71
CA PRO A 338 9.38 8.74 7.36
C PRO A 338 9.48 8.97 8.88
N GLY A 339 9.26 7.92 9.65
CA GLY A 339 9.29 7.96 11.11
C GLY A 339 7.99 8.41 11.79
N THR A 340 6.98 8.92 11.05
CA THR A 340 5.63 9.21 11.62
C THR A 340 5.08 7.96 12.32
N LEU A 341 4.52 8.12 13.51
CA LEU A 341 3.92 7.03 14.27
C LEU A 341 2.45 6.84 13.92
N LEU A 342 2.05 5.64 13.49
CA LEU A 342 0.65 5.22 13.49
C LEU A 342 0.32 4.50 14.81
N ILE A 343 -0.65 5.03 15.56
CA ILE A 343 -1.34 4.32 16.65
C ILE A 343 -2.69 3.83 16.09
N GLU A 344 -2.77 2.53 15.80
CA GLU A 344 -3.91 1.92 15.14
C GLU A 344 -4.79 1.16 16.13
N GLY A 345 -6.08 1.50 16.19
CA GLY A 345 -7.09 0.70 16.86
C GLY A 345 -7.57 -0.46 15.99
N LEU A 346 -7.11 -1.67 16.29
CA LEU A 346 -7.38 -2.85 15.47
C LEU A 346 -8.79 -3.41 15.69
N CYS A 347 -9.51 -3.61 14.59
CA CYS A 347 -10.86 -4.18 14.59
C CYS A 347 -10.81 -5.66 14.17
N TYR A 348 -11.64 -6.51 14.78
CA TYR A 348 -11.80 -7.89 14.35
C TYR A 348 -12.81 -8.00 13.22
N ASP A 349 -12.49 -8.82 12.22
CA ASP A 349 -13.40 -9.20 11.17
C ASP A 349 -14.34 -10.35 11.60
N TYR A 350 -15.12 -10.87 10.64
CA TYR A 350 -16.07 -11.96 10.87
C TYR A 350 -15.39 -13.30 11.23
N GLU A 351 -14.09 -13.45 11.00
CA GLU A 351 -13.28 -14.62 11.42
C GLU A 351 -12.62 -14.39 12.80
N ASN A 352 -12.98 -13.30 13.48
CA ASN A 352 -12.34 -12.87 14.72
C ASN A 352 -10.82 -12.65 14.58
N LYS A 353 -10.39 -12.15 13.40
CA LYS A 353 -9.00 -11.78 13.13
C LYS A 353 -8.89 -10.31 12.77
N THR A 354 -7.77 -9.68 13.15
CA THR A 354 -7.46 -8.31 12.70
C THR A 354 -6.63 -8.36 11.41
N ASN A 355 -6.63 -7.29 10.61
CA ASN A 355 -5.78 -7.21 9.41
C ASN A 355 -4.62 -6.24 9.67
N LEU A 356 -3.38 -6.70 9.48
CA LEU A 356 -2.17 -5.89 9.68
C LEU A 356 -1.70 -5.16 8.42
N CYS A 357 -2.60 -4.84 7.49
CA CYS A 357 -2.26 -4.15 6.25
C CYS A 357 -1.60 -2.78 6.50
N TYR A 358 -2.03 -2.05 7.53
CA TYR A 358 -1.43 -0.76 7.87
C TYR A 358 -0.11 -0.89 8.62
N ARG A 359 0.12 -1.99 9.36
CA ARG A 359 1.47 -2.34 9.82
C ARG A 359 2.40 -2.60 8.65
N ASN A 360 1.99 -3.41 7.67
CA ASN A 360 2.81 -3.68 6.48
C ASN A 360 3.09 -2.42 5.68
N MET A 361 2.09 -1.55 5.53
CA MET A 361 2.25 -0.24 4.90
C MET A 361 3.22 0.65 5.70
N ALA A 362 3.11 0.69 7.03
CA ALA A 362 4.03 1.44 7.88
C ALA A 362 5.47 0.97 7.67
N GLN A 363 5.71 -0.34 7.67
CA GLN A 363 7.02 -0.91 7.34
C GLN A 363 7.47 -0.52 5.93
N THR A 364 6.57 -0.62 4.95
CA THR A 364 6.85 -0.26 3.55
C THR A 364 7.23 1.21 3.38
N LEU A 365 6.67 2.11 4.18
CA LEU A 365 6.89 3.56 4.06
C LEU A 365 7.98 4.09 5.02
N GLY A 366 8.60 3.23 5.83
CA GLY A 366 9.57 3.63 6.86
C GLY A 366 8.92 4.39 8.02
N LEU A 367 7.66 4.05 8.36
CA LEU A 367 6.89 4.63 9.46
C LEU A 367 7.00 3.77 10.71
N ARG A 368 6.67 4.36 11.86
CA ARG A 368 6.53 3.64 13.14
C ARG A 368 5.10 3.14 13.29
N TYR A 369 4.92 2.03 14.00
CA TYR A 369 3.61 1.40 14.18
C TYR A 369 3.39 0.95 15.63
N TYR A 370 2.21 1.26 16.16
CA TYR A 370 1.70 0.75 17.42
C TYR A 370 0.28 0.22 17.23
N GLY A 371 0.08 -1.09 17.40
CA GLY A 371 -1.23 -1.73 17.34
C GLY A 371 -1.92 -1.75 18.70
N LEU A 372 -3.08 -1.10 18.81
CA LEU A 372 -4.00 -1.26 19.92
C LEU A 372 -4.97 -2.39 19.59
N ILE A 373 -4.67 -3.60 20.07
CA ILE A 373 -5.55 -4.76 19.95
C ILE A 373 -6.38 -4.91 21.23
N TYR A 374 -7.69 -5.07 21.06
CA TYR A 374 -8.63 -5.19 22.18
C TYR A 374 -9.65 -6.31 21.91
N PRO A 375 -9.88 -7.26 22.85
CA PRO A 375 -10.71 -8.44 22.62
C PRO A 375 -12.13 -8.18 22.12
N TYR A 376 -12.68 -6.99 22.36
CA TYR A 376 -14.09 -6.67 22.11
C TYR A 376 -14.31 -5.60 21.01
N GLN A 377 -13.40 -5.47 20.04
CA GLN A 377 -13.40 -4.51 18.91
C GLN A 377 -12.73 -3.16 19.18
N CYS A 378 -12.19 -2.56 18.11
CA CYS A 378 -11.58 -1.23 18.09
C CYS A 378 -12.48 -0.10 18.59
N MET A 379 -13.81 -0.27 18.50
CA MET A 379 -14.77 0.76 18.93
C MET A 379 -14.71 1.04 20.43
N ASN A 380 -14.24 0.05 21.20
CA ASN A 380 -14.16 0.09 22.65
C ASN A 380 -12.76 0.45 23.16
N ILE A 381 -11.86 0.89 22.27
CA ILE A 381 -10.57 1.44 22.69
C ILE A 381 -10.81 2.73 23.46
N THR A 382 -10.22 2.80 24.64
CA THR A 382 -10.40 3.87 25.62
C THR A 382 -9.41 5.02 25.40
N VAL A 383 -9.71 6.18 25.98
CA VAL A 383 -8.83 7.35 25.98
C VAL A 383 -7.49 6.99 26.61
N GLU A 384 -7.51 6.28 27.73
CA GLU A 384 -6.34 5.90 28.53
C GLU A 384 -5.39 4.99 27.74
N GLN A 385 -5.93 4.06 26.94
CA GLN A 385 -5.12 3.17 26.11
C GLN A 385 -4.36 3.91 25.02
N ILE A 386 -5.01 4.89 24.37
CA ILE A 386 -4.37 5.74 23.36
C ILE A 386 -3.35 6.67 24.03
N GLU A 387 -3.74 7.32 25.12
CA GLU A 387 -2.91 8.27 25.85
C GLU A 387 -1.61 7.64 26.34
N ARG A 388 -1.67 6.40 26.86
CA ARG A 388 -0.49 5.69 27.31
C ARG A 388 0.54 5.54 26.18
N ALA A 389 0.13 5.01 25.03
CA ALA A 389 1.03 4.81 23.89
C ALA A 389 1.57 6.15 23.37
N LEU A 390 0.72 7.18 23.31
CA LEU A 390 1.12 8.52 22.90
C LEU A 390 2.17 9.12 23.83
N LEU A 391 1.94 9.09 25.14
CA LEU A 391 2.85 9.68 26.13
C LEU A 391 4.19 8.96 26.19
N GLU A 392 4.20 7.62 26.05
CA GLU A 392 5.46 6.87 25.98
C GLU A 392 6.30 7.31 24.76
N TYR A 393 5.67 7.47 23.60
CA TYR A 393 6.35 7.97 22.39
C TYR A 393 6.84 9.40 22.53
N LEU A 394 5.97 10.34 22.93
CA LEU A 394 6.31 11.76 23.02
C LEU A 394 7.42 12.00 24.05
N LYS A 395 7.39 11.33 25.21
CA LYS A 395 8.47 11.44 26.19
C LYS A 395 9.81 10.97 25.64
N GLN A 396 9.83 9.90 24.86
CA GLN A 396 11.06 9.42 24.24
C GLN A 396 11.60 10.39 23.16
N MET A 397 10.71 11.11 22.48
CA MET A 397 11.06 12.06 21.43
C MET A 397 11.60 13.40 21.94
N PHE A 398 11.06 13.89 23.07
CA PHE A 398 11.38 15.20 23.64
C PHE A 398 12.30 15.15 24.88
N GLN A 399 12.83 13.97 25.21
CA GLN A 399 13.97 13.80 26.13
C GLN A 399 15.27 14.05 25.40
#